data_AF-A0A967BZ61-F1
#
_entry.id   AF-A0A967BZ61-F1
#
_cell.length_a   1.000
_cell.length_b   1.000
_cell.length_c   1.000
_cell.angle_alpha   90.00
_cell.angle_beta   90.00
_cell.angle_gamma   90.00
#
_symmetry.space_group_name_H-M   'P 1'
#
loop_
_entity.id
_entity.type
_entity.pdbx_description
1 polymer ?
#
loop_
_entity_poly.entity_id
_entity_poly.type
_entity_poly.pdbx_seq_one_letter_code
_entity_poly.pdbx_strand_id
1 'polypeptide(L)'
;MRRLLFLAFATLVVACAVPATPSSTTALKSFDLNDTGLLTRLGSAPFADVVWQRTVHDITVVGSRPHPDPAELDLLEGALSELPRVLWEVGTPRSIIRVASAPEEEQVGHVVAFTRGPDIYLVDRTFDPDGGGTTRLDLARALAHEFAHVAQFRALDPAYIQAALDGDIARVDPADGSDLVVSFAAQTGWTNESADPLHADWRLEGKAATEYGQTGPAEDMAESVAMLVLGRADWIPPDHSTWVTKWLDTSVRRLAAGKPWIPAGAVEVSTKEDLYDEAAAGRAAPGATHAEAHYFELAASVPNHLALGPEIEHKLLQRGFGGSFTRINDDHLPHYQGSFARSDGVRFWVELWDFRESTGFSSAPDVPVLVYVELW
;
A
#
# COMPACT_ATOMS: atom_id res chain seq x y z
N MET A 1 51.60 19.07 -63.29
CA MET A 1 52.27 18.11 -62.38
C MET A 1 51.95 18.50 -60.95
N ARG A 2 51.35 17.58 -60.15
CA ARG A 2 51.32 17.52 -58.66
C ARG A 2 50.79 18.77 -57.90
N ARG A 3 50.00 18.71 -56.84
CA ARG A 3 49.33 17.70 -56.00
C ARG A 3 48.37 18.52 -55.12
N LEU A 4 47.18 17.97 -54.81
CA LEU A 4 46.33 18.46 -53.72
C LEU A 4 47.10 18.47 -52.39
N LEU A 5 46.85 19.48 -51.55
CA LEU A 5 46.67 19.25 -50.11
C LEU A 5 45.83 20.39 -49.52
N PHE A 6 44.69 20.00 -48.95
CA PHE A 6 43.80 20.82 -48.13
C PHE A 6 44.56 21.30 -46.88
N LEU A 7 44.45 22.59 -46.57
CA LEU A 7 44.86 23.15 -45.28
C LEU A 7 43.60 23.66 -44.57
N ALA A 8 43.21 22.95 -43.51
CA ALA A 8 42.17 23.36 -42.58
C ALA A 8 42.71 24.51 -41.71
N PHE A 9 42.04 25.67 -41.74
CA PHE A 9 42.26 26.75 -40.78
C PHE A 9 41.17 26.64 -39.71
N ALA A 10 41.54 26.10 -38.55
CA ALA A 10 40.70 26.08 -37.37
C ALA A 10 40.70 27.48 -36.72
N THR A 11 39.52 28.09 -36.60
CA THR A 11 39.27 29.29 -35.82
C THR A 11 39.41 28.99 -34.32
N LEU A 12 40.25 29.79 -33.64
CA LEU A 12 40.31 29.89 -32.18
C LEU A 12 38.92 30.29 -31.63
N VAL A 13 38.34 29.45 -30.78
CA VAL A 13 37.33 29.87 -29.81
C VAL A 13 38.01 29.86 -28.44
N VAL A 14 38.10 31.03 -27.83
CA VAL A 14 38.53 31.21 -26.45
C VAL A 14 37.43 30.62 -25.56
N ALA A 15 37.68 29.43 -25.02
CA ALA A 15 36.87 28.88 -23.94
C ALA A 15 37.24 29.59 -22.64
N CYS A 16 36.30 30.34 -22.07
CA CYS A 16 36.37 30.75 -20.67
C CYS A 16 36.46 29.48 -19.83
N ALA A 17 37.59 29.30 -19.14
CA ALA A 17 37.79 28.23 -18.18
C ALA A 17 36.81 28.43 -17.01
N VAL A 18 35.70 27.70 -17.04
CA VAL A 18 34.95 27.38 -15.84
C VAL A 18 35.85 26.47 -15.01
N PRO A 19 36.17 26.80 -13.74
CA PRO A 19 36.98 25.92 -12.92
C PRO A 19 36.28 24.57 -12.84
N ALA A 20 37.01 23.51 -13.20
CA ALA A 20 36.52 22.14 -13.09
C ALA A 20 36.18 21.87 -11.62
N THR A 21 34.89 21.81 -11.30
CA THR A 21 34.40 21.20 -10.08
C THR A 21 34.94 19.76 -10.11
N PRO A 22 35.66 19.30 -9.07
CA PRO A 22 36.07 17.90 -9.04
C PRO A 22 34.79 17.07 -9.02
N SER A 23 34.59 16.25 -10.06
CA SER A 23 33.64 15.14 -10.01
C SER A 23 34.14 14.17 -8.95
N SER A 24 33.74 14.43 -7.70
CA SER A 24 33.67 13.40 -6.68
C SER A 24 32.58 12.44 -7.12
N THR A 25 32.96 11.41 -7.87
CA THR A 25 32.24 10.14 -7.82
C THR A 25 32.47 9.55 -6.43
N THR A 26 31.87 10.16 -5.41
CA THR A 26 31.52 9.45 -4.19
C THR A 26 30.52 8.42 -4.66
N ALA A 27 30.97 7.18 -4.86
CA ALA A 27 30.05 6.06 -4.90
C ALA A 27 29.10 6.26 -3.70
N LEU A 28 27.79 6.28 -3.94
CA LEU A 28 26.81 6.18 -2.88
C LEU A 28 27.31 5.07 -1.95
N LYS A 29 27.67 5.42 -0.71
CA LYS A 29 27.95 4.40 0.28
C LYS A 29 26.64 3.63 0.40
N SER A 30 26.57 2.44 -0.20
CA SER A 30 25.50 1.52 0.10
C SER A 30 25.68 1.14 1.56
N PHE A 31 24.82 1.65 2.43
CA PHE A 31 24.87 1.29 3.84
C PHE A 31 24.41 -0.15 4.00
N ASP A 32 25.18 -0.92 4.77
CA ASP A 32 24.76 -2.28 5.13
C ASP A 32 23.65 -2.17 6.18
N LEU A 33 22.42 -2.42 5.77
CA LEU A 33 21.24 -2.47 6.65
C LEU A 33 21.26 -3.67 7.61
N ASN A 34 22.35 -4.46 7.63
CA ASN A 34 22.62 -5.45 8.66
C ASN A 34 23.63 -4.97 9.72
N ASP A 35 24.23 -3.78 9.57
CA ASP A 35 25.14 -3.22 10.57
C ASP A 35 24.40 -2.91 11.87
N THR A 36 24.81 -3.54 12.97
CA THR A 36 24.15 -3.43 14.28
C THR A 36 24.16 -2.00 14.83
N GLY A 37 25.22 -1.23 14.57
CA GLY A 37 25.33 0.15 15.00
C GLY A 37 24.31 1.04 14.30
N LEU A 38 24.22 0.90 12.97
CA LEU A 38 23.23 1.58 12.14
C LEU A 38 21.80 1.16 12.52
N LEU A 39 21.53 -0.12 12.65
CA LEU A 39 20.22 -0.66 13.03
C LEU A 39 19.70 -0.06 14.34
N THR A 40 20.56 0.14 15.33
CA THR A 40 20.19 0.77 16.59
C THR A 40 19.71 2.21 16.38
N ARG A 41 20.40 2.98 15.52
CA ARG A 41 20.02 4.37 15.17
C ARG A 41 18.75 4.45 14.32
N LEU A 42 18.53 3.44 13.48
CA LEU A 42 17.29 3.27 12.71
C LEU A 42 16.10 2.79 13.55
N GLY A 43 16.28 2.57 14.86
CA GLY A 43 15.23 2.06 15.75
C GLY A 43 14.91 0.57 15.57
N SER A 44 15.78 -0.15 14.86
CA SER A 44 15.66 -1.55 14.41
C SER A 44 16.76 -2.44 15.03
N ALA A 45 17.12 -2.13 16.29
CA ALA A 45 18.11 -2.91 17.03
C ALA A 45 17.75 -4.42 17.01
N PRO A 46 18.73 -5.33 16.98
CA PRO A 46 18.47 -6.77 16.97
C PRO A 46 17.47 -7.15 18.06
N PHE A 47 16.42 -7.86 17.65
CA PHE A 47 15.35 -8.26 18.55
C PHE A 47 15.88 -9.33 19.53
N ALA A 48 16.03 -8.97 20.81
CA ALA A 48 16.74 -9.80 21.78
C ALA A 48 15.93 -11.02 22.26
N ASP A 49 14.60 -10.93 22.22
CA ASP A 49 13.68 -11.92 22.80
C ASP A 49 12.99 -12.78 21.73
N VAL A 50 13.75 -13.29 20.75
CA VAL A 50 13.21 -14.20 19.72
C VAL A 50 12.93 -15.56 20.33
N VAL A 51 11.66 -15.94 20.41
CA VAL A 51 11.20 -17.25 20.89
C VAL A 51 11.00 -18.23 19.74
N TRP A 52 10.62 -17.74 18.56
CA TRP A 52 10.49 -18.54 17.35
C TRP A 52 10.83 -17.74 16.09
N GLN A 53 11.18 -18.46 15.04
CA GLN A 53 11.47 -17.92 13.71
C GLN A 53 10.85 -18.80 12.62
N ARG A 54 10.28 -18.17 11.62
CA ARG A 54 9.78 -18.78 10.39
C ARG A 54 10.24 -17.97 9.18
N THR A 55 10.25 -18.61 8.03
CA THR A 55 10.43 -17.92 6.75
C THR A 55 9.08 -17.98 6.04
N VAL A 56 8.55 -16.83 5.66
CA VAL A 56 7.34 -16.69 4.83
C VAL A 56 7.77 -16.00 3.54
N HIS A 57 7.61 -16.68 2.39
CA HIS A 57 8.29 -16.35 1.15
C HIS A 57 9.82 -16.27 1.35
N ASP A 58 10.41 -15.09 1.16
CA ASP A 58 11.85 -14.82 1.38
C ASP A 58 12.10 -13.96 2.63
N ILE A 59 11.06 -13.66 3.42
CA ILE A 59 11.15 -12.79 4.60
C ILE A 59 11.26 -13.64 5.87
N THR A 60 12.16 -13.22 6.75
CA THR A 60 12.25 -13.79 8.10
C THR A 60 11.18 -13.19 9.00
N VAL A 61 10.29 -14.02 9.55
CA VAL A 61 9.30 -13.64 10.55
C VAL A 61 9.75 -14.16 11.91
N VAL A 62 9.82 -13.28 12.91
CA VAL A 62 10.21 -13.63 14.28
C VAL A 62 9.16 -13.17 15.27
N GLY A 63 9.05 -13.85 16.42
CA GLY A 63 8.18 -13.42 17.50
C GLY A 63 8.70 -13.73 18.90
N SER A 64 8.22 -12.96 19.87
CA SER A 64 8.60 -13.06 21.30
C SER A 64 7.62 -13.83 22.18
N ARG A 65 6.42 -14.18 21.67
CA ARG A 65 5.47 -15.03 22.39
C ARG A 65 5.64 -16.51 22.03
N PRO A 66 5.43 -17.46 22.95
CA PRO A 66 5.54 -18.89 22.68
C PRO A 66 4.45 -19.36 21.71
N HIS A 67 4.91 -19.93 20.59
CA HIS A 67 4.15 -20.50 19.47
C HIS A 67 3.30 -19.49 18.65
N PRO A 68 3.61 -19.27 17.35
CA PRO A 68 2.71 -18.54 16.47
C PRO A 68 1.45 -19.35 16.21
N ASP A 69 0.30 -18.67 16.16
CA ASP A 69 -0.94 -19.27 15.69
C ASP A 69 -0.81 -19.60 14.19
N PRO A 70 -1.02 -20.86 13.75
CA PRO A 70 -0.99 -21.22 12.35
C PRO A 70 -1.92 -20.37 11.46
N ALA A 71 -3.13 -20.04 11.95
CA ALA A 71 -4.10 -19.28 11.15
C ALA A 71 -3.62 -17.84 10.89
N GLU A 72 -2.96 -17.21 11.87
CA GLU A 72 -2.35 -15.89 11.69
C GLU A 72 -1.17 -15.93 10.69
N LEU A 73 -0.39 -17.02 10.67
CA LEU A 73 0.71 -17.17 9.72
C LEU A 73 0.19 -17.36 8.29
N ASP A 74 -0.86 -18.16 8.12
CA ASP A 74 -1.53 -18.35 6.83
C ASP A 74 -2.15 -17.02 6.34
N LEU A 75 -2.75 -16.23 7.25
CA LEU A 75 -3.25 -14.89 6.95
C LEU A 75 -2.12 -13.94 6.51
N LEU A 76 -0.98 -13.95 7.21
CA LEU A 76 0.19 -13.16 6.85
C LEU A 76 0.75 -13.57 5.48
N GLU A 77 0.86 -14.88 5.21
CA GLU A 77 1.29 -15.39 3.91
C GLU A 77 0.34 -14.97 2.79
N GLY A 78 -0.97 -15.05 3.05
CA GLY A 78 -2.02 -14.56 2.15
C GLY A 78 -1.90 -13.07 1.87
N ALA A 79 -1.74 -12.25 2.91
CA ALA A 79 -1.61 -10.80 2.80
C ALA A 79 -0.32 -10.37 2.08
N LEU A 80 0.79 -11.07 2.30
CA LEU A 80 2.03 -10.85 1.55
C LEU A 80 1.86 -11.21 0.06
N SER A 81 1.14 -12.30 -0.23
CA SER A 81 0.82 -12.72 -1.60
C SER A 81 -0.07 -11.72 -2.36
N GLU A 82 -0.75 -10.84 -1.63
CA GLU A 82 -1.52 -9.75 -2.20
C GLU A 82 -0.65 -8.56 -2.68
N LEU A 83 0.62 -8.48 -2.29
CA LEU A 83 1.50 -7.38 -2.68
C LEU A 83 2.11 -7.60 -4.06
N PRO A 84 2.10 -6.59 -4.97
CA PRO A 84 2.66 -6.75 -6.30
C PRO A 84 4.19 -6.88 -6.26
N ARG A 85 4.75 -7.76 -7.10
CA ARG A 85 6.20 -8.04 -7.17
C ARG A 85 7.10 -6.80 -7.25
N VAL A 86 6.69 -5.77 -7.99
CA VAL A 86 7.48 -4.53 -8.10
C VAL A 86 7.67 -3.82 -6.75
N LEU A 87 6.71 -3.97 -5.82
CA LEU A 87 6.84 -3.44 -4.46
C LEU A 87 7.80 -4.29 -3.62
N TRP A 88 7.80 -5.61 -3.79
CA TRP A 88 8.78 -6.49 -3.17
C TRP A 88 10.22 -6.11 -3.55
N GLU A 89 10.46 -5.83 -4.83
CA GLU A 89 11.80 -5.53 -5.34
C GLU A 89 12.44 -4.28 -4.69
N VAL A 90 11.64 -3.34 -4.18
CA VAL A 90 12.12 -2.11 -3.54
C VAL A 90 11.91 -2.07 -2.03
N GLY A 91 10.84 -2.70 -1.53
CA GLY A 91 10.33 -2.54 -0.17
C GLY A 91 10.39 -3.78 0.71
N THR A 92 10.95 -4.90 0.25
CA THR A 92 11.04 -6.14 1.07
C THR A 92 11.77 -5.86 2.39
N PRO A 93 11.17 -6.06 3.57
CA PRO A 93 11.85 -5.86 4.85
C PRO A 93 12.94 -6.91 5.08
N ARG A 94 13.89 -6.60 5.97
CA ARG A 94 14.83 -7.60 6.48
C ARG A 94 14.09 -8.65 7.32
N SER A 95 13.26 -8.17 8.24
CA SER A 95 12.43 -9.02 9.10
C SER A 95 11.05 -8.43 9.31
N ILE A 96 10.07 -9.31 9.52
CA ILE A 96 8.79 -8.97 10.15
C ILE A 96 8.84 -9.45 11.60
N ILE A 97 8.67 -8.52 12.54
CA ILE A 97 8.85 -8.75 13.97
C ILE A 97 7.50 -8.66 14.66
N ARG A 98 7.06 -9.78 15.24
CA ARG A 98 5.86 -9.86 16.08
C ARG A 98 6.18 -9.35 17.47
N VAL A 99 5.44 -8.34 17.92
CA VAL A 99 5.58 -7.74 19.25
C VAL A 99 4.29 -7.88 20.05
N ALA A 100 4.44 -8.15 21.35
CA ALA A 100 3.31 -8.26 22.24
C ALA A 100 2.52 -6.93 22.31
N SER A 101 1.19 -6.99 22.21
CA SER A 101 0.35 -5.84 22.60
C SER A 101 0.52 -5.51 24.07
N ALA A 102 0.45 -4.22 24.42
CA ALA A 102 0.44 -3.78 25.81
C ALA A 102 -0.74 -4.43 26.56
N PRO A 103 -0.55 -4.90 27.80
CA PRO A 103 -1.56 -5.69 28.51
C PRO A 103 -2.86 -4.93 28.85
N GLU A 104 -2.89 -3.59 28.70
CA GLU A 104 -4.03 -2.72 29.02
C GLU A 104 -4.76 -2.16 27.79
N GLU A 105 -4.26 -2.38 26.58
CA GLU A 105 -4.94 -1.95 25.36
C GLU A 105 -5.93 -3.05 24.93
N GLU A 106 -7.21 -2.72 25.12
CA GLU A 106 -8.37 -3.43 24.57
C GLU A 106 -8.12 -3.85 23.12
N GLN A 107 -8.77 -4.94 22.70
CA GLN A 107 -8.77 -5.45 21.32
C GLN A 107 -8.91 -4.30 20.31
N VAL A 108 -7.79 -3.81 19.78
CA VAL A 108 -7.82 -2.88 18.65
C VAL A 108 -8.18 -3.74 17.45
N GLY A 109 -9.42 -3.65 16.99
CA GLY A 109 -9.96 -4.43 15.86
C GLY A 109 -9.34 -4.09 14.50
N HIS A 110 -8.16 -3.44 14.47
CA HIS A 110 -7.47 -3.02 13.26
C HIS A 110 -5.99 -3.35 13.38
N VAL A 111 -5.40 -3.75 12.25
CA VAL A 111 -3.95 -3.95 12.05
C VAL A 111 -3.17 -2.83 12.71
N VAL A 112 -2.22 -3.19 13.56
CA VAL A 112 -1.15 -2.27 13.94
C VAL A 112 0.18 -2.79 13.40
N ALA A 113 0.60 -2.20 12.30
CA ALA A 113 1.92 -2.36 11.70
C ALA A 113 2.68 -1.04 11.80
N PHE A 114 4.01 -1.10 11.92
CA PHE A 114 4.87 0.07 11.79
C PHE A 114 6.28 -0.34 11.40
N THR A 115 6.95 0.51 10.63
CA THR A 115 8.34 0.29 10.20
C THR A 115 9.32 0.97 11.16
N ARG A 116 10.43 0.30 11.46
CA ARG A 116 11.64 0.96 11.96
C ARG A 116 12.82 0.47 11.15
N GLY A 117 13.51 1.39 10.47
CA GLY A 117 14.62 1.03 9.62
C GLY A 117 14.20 0.01 8.54
N PRO A 118 14.95 -1.09 8.37
CA PRO A 118 14.63 -2.12 7.39
C PRO A 118 13.61 -3.17 7.89
N ASP A 119 13.08 -3.06 9.11
CA ASP A 119 12.16 -4.04 9.69
C ASP A 119 10.74 -3.50 9.82
N ILE A 120 9.77 -4.40 9.69
CA ILE A 120 8.35 -4.15 9.95
C ILE A 120 7.98 -4.82 11.26
N TYR A 121 7.25 -4.11 12.12
CA TYR A 121 6.73 -4.61 13.38
C TYR A 121 5.22 -4.82 13.27
N LEU A 122 4.74 -5.94 13.77
CA LEU A 122 3.32 -6.30 13.82
C LEU A 122 2.92 -6.56 15.26
N VAL A 123 1.90 -5.85 15.76
CA VAL A 123 1.43 -5.97 17.16
C VAL A 123 0.45 -7.14 17.34
N ASP A 124 0.79 -8.11 18.18
CA ASP A 124 -0.02 -9.30 18.48
C ASP A 124 -1.46 -8.95 18.86
N ARG A 125 -2.42 -9.80 18.45
CA ARG A 125 -3.87 -9.68 18.73
C ARG A 125 -4.58 -8.47 18.11
N THR A 126 -3.89 -7.68 17.29
CA THR A 126 -4.54 -6.74 16.35
C THR A 126 -4.90 -7.42 15.02
N PHE A 127 -4.50 -8.68 14.88
CA PHE A 127 -4.74 -9.56 13.75
C PHE A 127 -5.27 -10.88 14.29
N ASP A 128 -6.59 -11.08 14.19
CA ASP A 128 -7.23 -12.29 14.68
C ASP A 128 -8.27 -12.72 13.63
N PRO A 129 -8.04 -13.84 12.91
CA PRO A 129 -8.95 -14.31 11.87
C PRO A 129 -10.31 -14.75 12.44
N ASP A 130 -10.40 -15.09 13.73
CA ASP A 130 -11.61 -15.61 14.37
C ASP A 130 -12.32 -14.58 15.27
N GLY A 131 -11.66 -13.46 15.58
CA GLY A 131 -12.10 -12.47 16.58
C GLY A 131 -12.89 -11.28 16.05
N GLY A 132 -13.27 -11.27 14.77
CA GLY A 132 -13.75 -10.04 14.09
C GLY A 132 -12.64 -8.99 13.94
N GLY A 133 -11.37 -9.44 13.92
CA GLY A 133 -10.19 -8.62 13.74
C GLY A 133 -9.86 -8.36 12.27
N THR A 134 -8.66 -7.82 12.05
CA THR A 134 -8.06 -7.54 10.74
C THR A 134 -8.32 -8.61 9.70
N THR A 135 -8.65 -8.15 8.50
CA THR A 135 -8.86 -8.98 7.34
C THR A 135 -7.60 -9.19 6.48
N ARG A 136 -7.64 -10.11 5.49
CA ARG A 136 -6.47 -10.35 4.61
C ARG A 136 -6.11 -9.11 3.81
N LEU A 137 -7.11 -8.41 3.27
CA LEU A 137 -6.90 -7.18 2.52
C LEU A 137 -6.50 -6.01 3.40
N ASP A 138 -6.99 -5.94 4.64
CA ASP A 138 -6.55 -4.94 5.61
C ASP A 138 -5.08 -5.12 5.99
N LEU A 139 -4.66 -6.37 6.23
CA LEU A 139 -3.25 -6.68 6.47
C LEU A 139 -2.40 -6.39 5.24
N ALA A 140 -2.88 -6.73 4.04
CA ALA A 140 -2.18 -6.43 2.79
C ALA A 140 -2.03 -4.91 2.58
N ARG A 141 -3.05 -4.11 2.92
CA ARG A 141 -2.98 -2.65 2.90
C ARG A 141 -1.87 -2.13 3.80
N ALA A 142 -1.88 -2.56 5.06
CA ALA A 142 -0.89 -2.15 6.04
C ALA A 142 0.52 -2.58 5.62
N LEU A 143 0.69 -3.80 5.15
CA LEU A 143 1.99 -4.26 4.64
C LEU A 143 2.44 -3.48 3.41
N ALA A 144 1.55 -3.12 2.48
CA ALA A 144 1.89 -2.28 1.33
C ALA A 144 2.39 -0.90 1.77
N HIS A 145 1.73 -0.31 2.76
CA HIS A 145 2.12 0.94 3.40
C HIS A 145 3.51 0.81 4.04
N GLU A 146 3.75 -0.21 4.85
CA GLU A 146 5.03 -0.41 5.52
C GLU A 146 6.18 -0.77 4.56
N PHE A 147 5.92 -1.51 3.47
CA PHE A 147 6.93 -1.74 2.43
C PHE A 147 7.38 -0.43 1.77
N ALA A 148 6.49 0.56 1.65
CA ALA A 148 6.86 1.88 1.18
C ALA A 148 7.79 2.59 2.18
N HIS A 149 7.51 2.51 3.49
CA HIS A 149 8.42 3.04 4.52
C HIS A 149 9.80 2.35 4.49
N VAL A 150 9.86 1.03 4.35
CA VAL A 150 11.14 0.32 4.18
C VAL A 150 11.92 0.87 2.98
N ALA A 151 11.24 1.14 1.86
CA ALA A 151 11.87 1.76 0.70
C ALA A 151 12.34 3.20 0.98
N GLN A 152 11.61 3.98 1.76
CA GLN A 152 12.03 5.32 2.19
C GLN A 152 13.30 5.27 3.05
N PHE A 153 13.38 4.33 4.01
CA PHE A 153 14.59 4.11 4.83
C PHE A 153 15.80 3.69 3.96
N ARG A 154 15.58 2.90 2.92
CA ARG A 154 16.63 2.50 1.97
C ARG A 154 17.15 3.65 1.11
N ALA A 155 16.35 4.69 0.94
CA ALA A 155 16.67 5.87 0.14
C ALA A 155 17.13 7.07 1.00
N LEU A 156 17.53 6.83 2.25
CA LEU A 156 18.12 7.86 3.10
C LEU A 156 19.43 8.39 2.51
N ASP A 157 19.58 9.71 2.53
CA ASP A 157 20.79 10.40 2.10
C ASP A 157 22.00 9.97 2.96
N PRO A 158 23.15 9.69 2.34
CA PRO A 158 24.34 9.27 3.08
C PRO A 158 24.86 10.25 4.14
N ALA A 159 24.71 11.56 3.94
CA ALA A 159 25.09 12.56 4.92
C ALA A 159 24.12 12.57 6.10
N TYR A 160 22.82 12.39 5.85
CA TYR A 160 21.82 12.24 6.92
C TYR A 160 22.12 11.01 7.79
N ILE A 161 22.45 9.87 7.18
CA ILE A 161 22.87 8.67 7.92
C ILE A 161 24.14 8.93 8.74
N GLN A 162 25.13 9.62 8.15
CA GLN A 162 26.36 9.94 8.86
C GLN A 162 26.10 10.84 10.08
N ALA A 163 25.25 11.87 9.96
CA ALA A 163 24.85 12.71 11.08
C ALA A 163 24.17 11.91 12.20
N ALA A 164 23.34 10.91 11.85
CA ALA A 164 22.75 10.01 12.84
C ALA A 164 23.79 9.12 13.56
N LEU A 165 24.82 8.66 12.85
CA LEU A 165 25.93 7.90 13.43
C LEU A 165 26.79 8.76 14.36
N ASP A 166 27.02 10.01 13.98
CA ASP A 166 27.78 11.00 14.76
C ASP A 166 27.01 11.49 16.00
N GLY A 167 25.71 11.20 16.06
CA GLY A 167 24.84 11.50 17.21
C GLY A 167 24.15 12.87 17.14
N ASP A 168 24.22 13.53 15.98
CA ASP A 168 23.58 14.81 15.73
C ASP A 168 22.06 14.68 15.55
N ILE A 169 21.59 13.47 15.24
CA ILE A 169 20.17 13.14 15.09
C ILE A 169 19.77 12.14 16.18
N ALA A 170 18.74 12.48 16.96
CA ALA A 170 18.26 11.63 18.04
C ALA A 170 17.51 10.37 17.53
N ARG A 171 16.77 10.51 16.44
CA ARG A 171 16.01 9.44 15.77
C ARG A 171 15.98 9.69 14.27
N VAL A 172 16.30 8.67 13.49
CA VAL A 172 16.23 8.74 12.02
C VAL A 172 14.77 8.77 11.58
N ASP A 173 14.42 9.76 10.78
CA ASP A 173 13.10 9.93 10.16
C ASP A 173 13.25 10.02 8.63
N PRO A 174 12.60 9.13 7.84
CA PRO A 174 12.62 9.24 6.39
C PRO A 174 12.03 10.55 5.84
N ALA A 175 11.13 11.22 6.57
CA ALA A 175 10.62 12.53 6.17
C ALA A 175 11.73 13.60 6.15
N ASP A 176 12.74 13.46 7.00
CA ASP A 176 13.86 14.41 7.08
C ASP A 176 14.97 14.10 6.07
N GLY A 177 15.23 12.81 5.82
CA GLY A 177 16.47 12.38 5.18
C GLY A 177 16.34 11.56 3.90
N SER A 178 15.13 11.20 3.45
CA SER A 178 14.95 10.30 2.30
C SER A 178 14.84 11.05 0.97
N ASP A 179 15.75 10.76 0.03
CA ASP A 179 15.69 11.28 -1.34
C ASP A 179 14.37 10.90 -2.04
N LEU A 180 13.83 9.74 -1.66
CA LEU A 180 12.57 9.23 -2.20
C LEU A 180 11.39 10.08 -1.72
N VAL A 181 11.35 10.42 -0.42
CA VAL A 181 10.32 11.29 0.16
C VAL A 181 10.42 12.70 -0.41
N VAL A 182 11.64 13.24 -0.55
CA VAL A 182 11.86 14.57 -1.17
C VAL A 182 11.38 14.61 -2.62
N SER A 183 11.67 13.56 -3.40
CA SER A 183 11.19 13.41 -4.78
C SER A 183 9.67 13.34 -4.87
N PHE A 184 9.03 12.59 -3.96
CA PHE A 184 7.57 12.53 -3.87
C PHE A 184 6.99 13.89 -3.53
N ALA A 185 7.48 14.50 -2.45
CA ALA A 185 7.05 15.82 -1.95
C ALA A 185 7.08 16.89 -3.05
N ALA A 186 8.17 16.93 -3.82
CA ALA A 186 8.33 17.87 -4.92
C ALA A 186 7.28 17.70 -6.04
N GLN A 187 6.80 16.48 -6.28
CA GLN A 187 5.76 16.23 -7.28
C GLN A 187 4.34 16.47 -6.74
N THR A 188 4.10 16.19 -5.46
CA THR A 188 2.76 16.24 -4.85
C THR A 188 2.44 17.54 -4.13
N GLY A 189 3.38 18.49 -4.14
CA GLY A 189 3.15 19.86 -3.64
C GLY A 189 3.44 20.05 -2.16
N TRP A 190 4.15 19.11 -1.53
CA TRP A 190 4.69 19.29 -0.19
C TRP A 190 5.91 20.22 -0.25
N THR A 191 5.99 21.14 0.71
CA THR A 191 7.10 22.10 0.84
C THR A 191 7.73 21.98 2.22
N ASN A 192 9.06 21.92 2.27
CA ASN A 192 9.82 21.98 3.52
C ASN A 192 10.03 23.46 3.91
N GLU A 193 9.47 23.87 5.04
CA GLU A 193 9.61 25.22 5.61
C GLU A 193 10.83 25.35 6.53
N SER A 194 11.50 24.24 6.87
CA SER A 194 12.71 24.24 7.69
C SER A 194 13.95 24.69 6.91
N ALA A 195 14.81 25.46 7.58
CA ALA A 195 16.14 25.81 7.09
C ALA A 195 17.24 24.85 7.58
N ASP A 196 16.91 23.94 8.51
CA ASP A 196 17.82 22.92 9.01
C ASP A 196 17.88 21.75 8.03
N PRO A 197 19.06 21.38 7.50
CA PRO A 197 19.18 20.25 6.58
C PRO A 197 18.96 18.88 7.24
N LEU A 198 18.92 18.79 8.58
CA LEU A 198 18.70 17.54 9.32
C LEU A 198 17.29 17.40 9.88
N HIS A 199 16.45 18.42 9.74
CA HIS A 199 15.08 18.43 10.24
C HIS A 199 14.16 19.09 9.22
N ALA A 200 13.12 18.39 8.81
CA ALA A 200 12.11 18.92 7.91
C ALA A 200 10.87 19.41 8.68
N ASP A 201 10.27 20.48 8.17
CA ASP A 201 8.98 20.98 8.60
C ASP A 201 8.08 21.04 7.36
N TRP A 202 7.30 19.98 7.16
CA TRP A 202 6.56 19.79 5.92
C TRP A 202 5.18 20.41 5.97
N ARG A 203 4.82 21.10 4.89
CA ARG A 203 3.47 21.64 4.69
C ARG A 203 2.94 21.25 3.33
N LEU A 204 1.63 20.99 3.29
CA LEU A 204 0.89 20.75 2.05
C LEU A 204 -0.22 21.80 1.89
N GLU A 205 -0.24 22.50 0.75
CA GLU A 205 -1.35 23.40 0.39
C GLU A 205 -2.51 22.65 -0.29
N GLY A 206 -2.24 21.47 -0.85
CA GLY A 206 -3.18 20.59 -1.54
C GLY A 206 -3.80 19.50 -0.66
N LYS A 207 -4.22 18.41 -1.30
CA LYS A 207 -4.74 17.21 -0.64
C LYS A 207 -3.68 16.11 -0.66
N ALA A 208 -3.51 15.44 0.48
CA ALA A 208 -2.81 14.15 0.55
C ALA A 208 -3.69 13.02 -0.01
N ALA A 209 -3.12 11.81 -0.12
CA ALA A 209 -3.82 10.59 -0.51
C ALA A 209 -4.94 10.20 0.47
N THR A 210 -4.68 10.32 1.78
CA THR A 210 -5.64 10.03 2.85
C THR A 210 -5.50 11.05 3.99
N GLU A 211 -6.43 11.03 4.95
CA GLU A 211 -6.31 11.86 6.16
C GLU A 211 -5.04 11.54 6.94
N TYR A 212 -4.68 10.25 7.05
CA TYR A 212 -3.44 9.85 7.69
C TYR A 212 -2.20 10.32 6.90
N GLY A 213 -2.23 10.24 5.57
CA GLY A 213 -1.17 10.80 4.72
C GLY A 213 -0.95 12.30 4.89
N GLN A 214 -1.95 13.06 5.37
CA GLN A 214 -1.82 14.49 5.64
C GLN A 214 -0.84 14.82 6.79
N THR A 215 -0.39 13.82 7.56
CA THR A 215 0.58 14.00 8.65
C THR A 215 2.00 14.31 8.16
N GLY A 216 2.35 13.93 6.92
CA GLY A 216 3.63 14.25 6.31
C GLY A 216 3.86 13.54 4.97
N PRO A 217 4.84 13.97 4.16
CA PRO A 217 5.06 13.41 2.82
C PRO A 217 5.51 11.94 2.85
N ALA A 218 6.13 11.47 3.93
CA ALA A 218 6.49 10.06 4.10
C ALA A 218 5.23 9.19 4.22
N GLU A 219 4.28 9.60 5.06
CA GLU A 219 2.99 8.92 5.26
C GLU A 219 2.10 9.04 4.01
N ASP A 220 2.07 10.21 3.38
CA ASP A 220 1.34 10.44 2.13
C ASP A 220 1.85 9.52 1.00
N MET A 221 3.17 9.37 0.88
CA MET A 221 3.77 8.44 -0.07
C MET A 221 3.37 6.99 0.23
N ALA A 222 3.44 6.57 1.50
CA ALA A 222 3.10 5.20 1.90
C ALA A 222 1.61 4.88 1.67
N GLU A 223 0.72 5.81 2.05
CA GLU A 223 -0.71 5.71 1.79
C GLU A 223 -1.04 5.71 0.30
N SER A 224 -0.32 6.48 -0.52
CA SER A 224 -0.47 6.45 -1.97
C SER A 224 -0.19 5.07 -2.56
N VAL A 225 0.89 4.42 -2.10
CA VAL A 225 1.25 3.06 -2.53
C VAL A 225 0.15 2.08 -2.11
N ALA A 226 -0.26 2.11 -0.84
CA ALA A 226 -1.31 1.24 -0.32
C ALA A 226 -2.62 1.39 -1.09
N MET A 227 -3.06 2.63 -1.33
CA MET A 227 -4.28 2.92 -2.10
C MET A 227 -4.20 2.39 -3.53
N LEU A 228 -3.06 2.52 -4.21
CA LEU A 228 -2.86 1.96 -5.55
C LEU A 228 -2.84 0.44 -5.57
N VAL A 229 -2.19 -0.19 -4.60
CA VAL A 229 -2.13 -1.65 -4.44
C VAL A 229 -3.52 -2.23 -4.13
N LEU A 230 -4.38 -1.49 -3.44
CA LEU A 230 -5.78 -1.86 -3.26
C LEU A 230 -6.69 -1.54 -4.45
N GLY A 231 -6.14 -0.93 -5.51
CA GLY A 231 -6.90 -0.52 -6.68
C GLY A 231 -7.83 0.67 -6.43
N ARG A 232 -7.51 1.53 -5.48
CA ARG A 232 -8.24 2.76 -5.12
C ARG A 232 -7.59 4.02 -5.72
N ALA A 233 -7.03 3.90 -6.92
CA ALA A 233 -6.32 4.99 -7.59
C ALA A 233 -7.19 6.23 -7.83
N ASP A 234 -8.48 6.03 -8.11
CA ASP A 234 -9.42 7.12 -8.38
C ASP A 234 -9.82 7.91 -7.10
N TRP A 235 -9.34 7.47 -5.92
CA TRP A 235 -9.64 8.10 -4.63
C TRP A 235 -8.52 9.03 -4.15
N ILE A 236 -7.36 8.97 -4.78
CA ILE A 236 -6.19 9.80 -4.43
C ILE A 236 -5.91 10.82 -5.54
N PRO A 237 -5.18 11.91 -5.27
CA PRO A 237 -4.85 12.87 -6.31
C PRO A 237 -4.02 12.24 -7.46
N PRO A 238 -4.19 12.70 -8.72
CA PRO A 238 -3.51 12.10 -9.87
C PRO A 238 -1.97 12.18 -9.82
N ASP A 239 -1.42 13.21 -9.19
CA ASP A 239 0.03 13.41 -9.11
C ASP A 239 0.70 12.33 -8.25
N HIS A 240 0.04 11.89 -7.18
CA HIS A 240 0.45 10.76 -6.34
C HIS A 240 0.53 9.46 -7.16
N SER A 241 -0.53 9.16 -7.90
CA SER A 241 -0.58 7.98 -8.79
C SER A 241 0.52 8.02 -9.86
N THR A 242 0.74 9.20 -10.45
CA THR A 242 1.77 9.42 -11.46
C THR A 242 3.17 9.23 -10.90
N TRP A 243 3.42 9.71 -9.68
CA TRP A 243 4.72 9.55 -9.04
C TRP A 243 5.01 8.08 -8.72
N VAL A 244 4.07 7.38 -8.07
CA VAL A 244 4.27 5.98 -7.66
C VAL A 244 4.50 5.08 -8.87
N THR A 245 3.72 5.26 -9.94
CA THR A 245 3.89 4.47 -11.17
C THR A 245 5.23 4.73 -11.86
N LYS A 246 5.73 5.96 -11.83
CA LYS A 246 7.07 6.30 -12.33
C LYS A 246 8.17 5.72 -11.45
N TRP A 247 8.04 5.81 -10.13
CA TRP A 247 9.02 5.27 -9.19
C TRP A 247 9.14 3.74 -9.29
N LEU A 248 8.02 3.03 -9.33
CA LEU A 248 7.97 1.56 -9.41
C LEU A 248 8.10 1.02 -10.84
N ASP A 249 8.31 1.88 -11.85
CA ASP A 249 8.35 1.55 -13.28
C ASP A 249 7.21 0.60 -13.72
N THR A 250 5.98 0.98 -13.36
CA THR A 250 4.79 0.16 -13.56
C THR A 250 3.57 0.99 -13.91
N SER A 251 2.39 0.37 -13.98
CA SER A 251 1.12 1.06 -14.22
C SER A 251 0.15 0.80 -13.07
N VAL A 252 -0.79 1.73 -12.87
CA VAL A 252 -1.90 1.57 -11.91
C VAL A 252 -2.63 0.25 -12.14
N ARG A 253 -2.87 -0.12 -13.40
CA ARG A 253 -3.53 -1.39 -13.75
C ARG A 253 -2.76 -2.62 -13.26
N ARG A 254 -1.43 -2.59 -13.31
CA ARG A 254 -0.59 -3.69 -12.82
C ARG A 254 -0.52 -3.74 -11.31
N LEU A 255 -0.49 -2.58 -10.64
CA LEU A 255 -0.53 -2.50 -9.17
C LEU A 255 -1.87 -3.00 -8.61
N ALA A 256 -2.97 -2.69 -9.30
CA ALA A 256 -4.33 -3.07 -8.92
C ALA A 256 -4.81 -4.43 -9.49
N ALA A 257 -3.90 -5.22 -10.07
CA ALA A 257 -4.27 -6.51 -10.65
C ALA A 257 -4.76 -7.46 -9.54
N GLY A 258 -5.87 -8.16 -9.78
CA GLY A 258 -6.49 -9.06 -8.81
C GLY A 258 -7.16 -8.36 -7.61
N LYS A 259 -7.48 -7.06 -7.71
CA LYS A 259 -8.08 -6.27 -6.63
C LYS A 259 -9.52 -5.83 -6.92
N PRO A 260 -10.40 -5.74 -5.89
CA PRO A 260 -11.73 -5.15 -6.03
C PRO A 260 -11.69 -3.76 -6.65
N TRP A 261 -12.55 -3.48 -7.63
CA TRP A 261 -12.69 -2.14 -8.21
C TRP A 261 -13.82 -1.40 -7.53
N ILE A 262 -13.53 -0.24 -6.95
CA ILE A 262 -14.57 0.60 -6.35
C ILE A 262 -14.69 1.92 -7.12
N PRO A 263 -15.90 2.36 -7.49
CA PRO A 263 -16.12 3.66 -8.12
C PRO A 263 -15.52 4.83 -7.31
N ALA A 264 -15.15 5.90 -8.01
CA ALA A 264 -14.68 7.13 -7.38
C ALA A 264 -15.79 7.75 -6.49
N GLY A 265 -15.39 8.27 -5.34
CA GLY A 265 -16.31 8.91 -4.38
C GLY A 265 -17.16 7.94 -3.56
N ALA A 266 -16.94 6.63 -3.68
CA ALA A 266 -17.49 5.67 -2.75
C ALA A 266 -16.77 5.75 -1.39
N VAL A 267 -17.46 5.33 -0.34
CA VAL A 267 -16.99 5.35 1.05
C VAL A 267 -17.10 3.94 1.61
N GLU A 268 -16.02 3.46 2.22
CA GLU A 268 -16.02 2.19 2.92
C GLU A 268 -16.81 2.33 4.24
N VAL A 269 -17.72 1.38 4.47
CA VAL A 269 -18.61 1.39 5.63
C VAL A 269 -18.61 0.05 6.35
N SER A 270 -18.85 0.07 7.66
CA SER A 270 -19.14 -1.14 8.42
C SER A 270 -20.64 -1.30 8.57
N THR A 271 -21.17 -2.47 8.24
CA THR A 271 -22.57 -2.84 8.48
C THR A 271 -22.64 -4.00 9.48
N LYS A 272 -23.70 -4.01 10.30
CA LYS A 272 -24.03 -5.14 11.20
C LYS A 272 -24.90 -6.19 10.52
N GLU A 273 -25.44 -5.86 9.36
CA GLU A 273 -26.29 -6.73 8.56
C GLU A 273 -25.47 -7.25 7.38
N ASP A 274 -25.47 -8.56 7.19
CA ASP A 274 -24.87 -9.18 6.02
C ASP A 274 -25.75 -8.90 4.80
N LEU A 275 -25.31 -7.93 4.00
CA LEU A 275 -26.00 -7.53 2.77
C LEU A 275 -25.65 -8.45 1.59
N TYR A 276 -25.28 -9.69 1.82
CA TYR A 276 -24.93 -10.63 0.74
C TYR A 276 -25.63 -11.98 0.92
N ASP A 277 -25.91 -12.67 -0.19
CA ASP A 277 -26.42 -14.04 -0.21
C ASP A 277 -25.32 -14.99 0.25
N GLU A 278 -25.23 -15.18 1.58
CA GLU A 278 -24.29 -16.07 2.26
C GLU A 278 -24.32 -17.49 1.67
N ALA A 279 -25.51 -18.00 1.35
CA ALA A 279 -25.66 -19.32 0.79
C ALA A 279 -25.08 -19.39 -0.64
N ALA A 280 -25.22 -18.34 -1.45
CA ALA A 280 -24.60 -18.27 -2.77
C ALA A 280 -23.09 -18.06 -2.68
N ALA A 281 -22.61 -17.23 -1.77
CA ALA A 281 -21.18 -17.06 -1.50
C ALA A 281 -20.54 -18.40 -1.09
N GLY A 282 -21.14 -19.15 -0.18
CA GLY A 282 -20.67 -20.48 0.23
C GLY A 282 -20.68 -21.51 -0.92
N ARG A 283 -21.65 -21.43 -1.84
CA ARG A 283 -21.67 -22.26 -3.06
C ARG A 283 -20.59 -21.84 -4.07
N ALA A 284 -20.25 -20.55 -4.10
CA ALA A 284 -19.27 -20.01 -5.03
C ALA A 284 -17.84 -20.44 -4.71
N ALA A 285 -17.53 -20.77 -3.45
CA ALA A 285 -16.24 -21.34 -3.03
C ALA A 285 -16.42 -22.56 -2.11
N PRO A 286 -16.79 -23.74 -2.64
CA PRO A 286 -16.93 -24.94 -1.82
C PRO A 286 -15.60 -25.28 -1.15
N GLY A 287 -15.57 -25.25 0.18
CA GLY A 287 -14.38 -25.52 0.99
C GLY A 287 -13.64 -24.28 1.51
N ALA A 288 -14.05 -23.07 1.13
CA ALA A 288 -13.67 -21.87 1.87
C ALA A 288 -14.15 -22.02 3.31
N THR A 289 -13.28 -21.71 4.27
CA THR A 289 -13.59 -21.77 5.70
C THR A 289 -13.82 -20.39 6.28
N HIS A 290 -13.44 -19.34 5.55
CA HIS A 290 -13.61 -17.95 5.93
C HIS A 290 -14.27 -17.14 4.81
N ALA A 291 -15.01 -16.11 5.21
CA ALA A 291 -15.63 -15.12 4.32
C ALA A 291 -15.42 -13.73 4.90
N GLU A 292 -15.02 -12.80 4.04
CA GLU A 292 -14.63 -11.44 4.43
C GLU A 292 -15.36 -10.44 3.55
N ALA A 293 -16.34 -9.74 4.12
CA ALA A 293 -17.18 -8.80 3.39
C ALA A 293 -16.70 -7.34 3.56
N HIS A 294 -16.44 -6.67 2.44
CA HIS A 294 -16.19 -5.24 2.35
C HIS A 294 -17.39 -4.54 1.73
N TYR A 295 -17.84 -3.48 2.40
CA TYR A 295 -19.02 -2.73 2.02
C TYR A 295 -18.65 -1.32 1.63
N PHE A 296 -19.18 -0.87 0.49
CA PHE A 296 -18.94 0.45 -0.05
C PHE A 296 -20.26 1.16 -0.36
N GLU A 297 -20.54 2.24 0.37
CA GLU A 297 -21.59 3.18 -0.03
C GLU A 297 -21.12 3.98 -1.24
N LEU A 298 -21.90 3.96 -2.31
CA LEU A 298 -21.58 4.68 -3.54
C LEU A 298 -22.18 6.10 -3.48
N ALA A 299 -21.53 7.07 -4.10
CA ALA A 299 -22.08 8.43 -4.16
C ALA A 299 -23.45 8.44 -4.86
N ALA A 300 -24.39 9.27 -4.38
CA ALA A 300 -25.73 9.36 -4.98
C ALA A 300 -25.74 9.75 -6.48
N SER A 301 -24.66 10.40 -6.94
CA SER A 301 -24.42 10.76 -8.34
C SER A 301 -24.05 9.58 -9.24
N VAL A 302 -23.68 8.43 -8.68
CA VAL A 302 -23.36 7.22 -9.43
C VAL A 302 -24.61 6.72 -10.17
N PRO A 303 -24.48 6.25 -11.42
CA PRO A 303 -25.60 5.70 -12.18
C PRO A 303 -26.37 4.60 -11.42
N ASN A 304 -27.56 4.26 -11.92
CA ASN A 304 -28.31 3.13 -11.38
C ASN A 304 -27.57 1.81 -11.58
N HIS A 305 -27.92 0.81 -10.77
CA HIS A 305 -27.26 -0.50 -10.82
C HIS A 305 -27.31 -1.17 -12.20
N LEU A 306 -28.36 -0.94 -13.00
CA LEU A 306 -28.47 -1.46 -14.37
C LEU A 306 -27.33 -1.00 -15.28
N ALA A 307 -26.84 0.23 -15.10
CA ALA A 307 -25.68 0.73 -15.83
C ALA A 307 -24.36 0.34 -15.15
N LEU A 308 -24.34 0.31 -13.82
CA LEU A 308 -23.12 0.10 -13.03
C LEU A 308 -22.67 -1.37 -13.01
N GLY A 309 -23.59 -2.34 -13.01
CA GLY A 309 -23.25 -3.77 -13.01
C GLY A 309 -22.31 -4.16 -14.18
N PRO A 310 -22.66 -3.84 -15.44
CA PRO A 310 -21.78 -4.06 -16.59
C PRO A 310 -20.42 -3.35 -16.49
N GLU A 311 -20.37 -2.15 -15.88
CA GLU A 311 -19.12 -1.43 -15.67
C GLU A 311 -18.23 -2.14 -14.64
N ILE A 312 -18.79 -2.55 -13.50
CA ILE A 312 -18.05 -3.30 -12.46
C ILE A 312 -17.51 -4.60 -13.06
N GLU A 313 -18.34 -5.36 -13.80
CA GLU A 313 -17.88 -6.58 -14.48
C GLU A 313 -16.70 -6.27 -15.39
N HIS A 314 -16.84 -5.27 -16.27
CA HIS A 314 -15.77 -4.88 -17.18
C HIS A 314 -14.48 -4.51 -16.46
N LYS A 315 -14.56 -3.75 -15.36
CA LYS A 315 -13.40 -3.32 -14.56
C LYS A 315 -12.74 -4.49 -13.84
N LEU A 316 -13.51 -5.44 -13.30
CA LEU A 316 -12.97 -6.66 -12.70
C LEU A 316 -12.26 -7.53 -13.76
N LEU A 317 -12.86 -7.69 -14.95
CA LEU A 317 -12.21 -8.40 -16.06
C LEU A 317 -10.89 -7.72 -16.47
N GLN A 318 -10.85 -6.39 -16.53
CA GLN A 318 -9.61 -5.64 -16.81
C GLN A 318 -8.50 -5.87 -15.77
N ARG A 319 -8.89 -6.19 -14.53
CA ARG A 319 -7.99 -6.51 -13.41
C ARG A 319 -7.63 -7.99 -13.32
N GLY A 320 -8.07 -8.81 -14.28
CA GLY A 320 -7.68 -10.22 -14.38
C GLY A 320 -8.60 -11.19 -13.64
N PHE A 321 -9.77 -10.74 -13.19
CA PHE A 321 -10.82 -11.66 -12.74
C PHE A 321 -11.49 -12.31 -13.95
N GLY A 322 -11.96 -13.55 -13.76
CA GLY A 322 -12.96 -14.19 -14.61
C GLY A 322 -14.27 -14.31 -13.84
N GLY A 323 -15.40 -14.00 -14.46
CA GLY A 323 -16.71 -14.01 -13.79
C GLY A 323 -17.72 -13.18 -14.56
N SER A 324 -18.93 -13.10 -14.03
CA SER A 324 -20.01 -12.28 -14.57
C SER A 324 -21.06 -11.99 -13.51
N PHE A 325 -21.77 -10.88 -13.67
CA PHE A 325 -22.96 -10.63 -12.87
C PHE A 325 -24.21 -11.30 -13.46
N THR A 326 -25.13 -11.67 -12.57
CA THR A 326 -26.51 -12.03 -12.89
C THR A 326 -27.43 -11.04 -12.20
N ARG A 327 -28.40 -10.48 -12.94
CA ARG A 327 -29.45 -9.67 -12.34
C ARG A 327 -30.43 -10.59 -11.62
N ILE A 328 -30.68 -10.30 -10.35
CA ILE A 328 -31.70 -10.94 -9.55
C ILE A 328 -32.90 -10.01 -9.54
N ASN A 329 -34.04 -10.53 -10.02
CA ASN A 329 -35.29 -9.80 -9.97
C ASN A 329 -36.00 -10.20 -8.68
N ASP A 330 -35.65 -9.52 -7.58
CA ASP A 330 -36.42 -9.55 -6.34
C ASP A 330 -37.55 -8.51 -6.41
N ASP A 331 -38.73 -8.87 -5.93
CA ASP A 331 -39.93 -8.01 -5.94
C ASP A 331 -39.79 -6.77 -5.02
N HIS A 332 -38.88 -6.82 -4.04
CA HIS A 332 -38.62 -5.76 -3.08
C HIS A 332 -37.43 -4.87 -3.47
N LEU A 333 -36.35 -5.48 -3.99
CA LEU A 333 -35.14 -4.77 -4.38
C LEU A 333 -34.32 -5.55 -5.42
N PRO A 334 -34.44 -5.24 -6.73
CA PRO A 334 -33.58 -5.84 -7.73
C PRO A 334 -32.10 -5.51 -7.48
N HIS A 335 -31.24 -6.50 -7.68
CA HIS A 335 -29.78 -6.35 -7.49
C HIS A 335 -29.00 -7.17 -8.51
N TYR A 336 -27.68 -6.95 -8.55
CA TYR A 336 -26.77 -7.83 -9.28
C TYR A 336 -25.93 -8.62 -8.30
N GLN A 337 -25.69 -9.89 -8.60
CA GLN A 337 -24.75 -10.73 -7.86
C GLN A 337 -23.93 -11.60 -8.80
N GLY A 338 -22.72 -11.95 -8.41
CA GLY A 338 -21.83 -12.75 -9.24
C GLY A 338 -20.60 -13.28 -8.50
N SER A 339 -20.05 -14.38 -9.02
CA SER A 339 -18.77 -14.91 -8.56
C SER A 339 -17.67 -14.52 -9.55
N PHE A 340 -16.57 -13.99 -9.01
CA PHE A 340 -15.38 -13.57 -9.73
C PHE A 340 -14.16 -14.27 -9.17
N ALA A 341 -13.38 -14.92 -10.02
CA ALA A 341 -12.22 -15.70 -9.63
C ALA A 341 -10.95 -15.18 -10.30
N ARG A 342 -9.85 -15.16 -9.54
CA ARG A 342 -8.50 -14.96 -10.06
C ARG A 342 -7.91 -16.26 -10.57
N SER A 343 -6.85 -16.17 -11.37
CA SER A 343 -6.14 -17.35 -11.89
C SER A 343 -5.42 -18.17 -10.82
N ASP A 344 -5.12 -17.57 -9.66
CA ASP A 344 -4.49 -18.22 -8.51
C ASP A 344 -5.50 -18.91 -7.57
N GLY A 345 -6.79 -18.86 -7.88
CA GLY A 345 -7.84 -19.54 -7.13
C GLY A 345 -8.56 -18.68 -6.09
N VAL A 346 -8.11 -17.45 -5.81
CA VAL A 346 -8.83 -16.51 -4.94
C VAL A 346 -10.18 -16.17 -5.57
N ARG A 347 -11.25 -16.21 -4.77
CA ARG A 347 -12.63 -15.96 -5.22
C ARG A 347 -13.26 -14.82 -4.44
N PHE A 348 -13.96 -13.97 -5.19
CA PHE A 348 -14.81 -12.92 -4.67
C PHE A 348 -16.25 -13.21 -5.06
N TRP A 349 -17.13 -13.16 -4.08
CA TRP A 349 -18.56 -12.99 -4.32
C TRP A 349 -18.87 -11.49 -4.30
N VAL A 350 -19.57 -10.99 -5.31
CA VAL A 350 -19.78 -9.54 -5.49
C VAL A 350 -21.25 -9.27 -5.64
N GLU A 351 -21.76 -8.30 -4.89
CA GLU A 351 -23.15 -7.85 -4.97
C GLU A 351 -23.26 -6.34 -5.10
N LEU A 352 -24.26 -5.88 -5.84
CA LEU A 352 -24.57 -4.47 -6.02
C LEU A 352 -26.06 -4.25 -5.75
N TRP A 353 -26.32 -3.56 -4.65
CA TRP A 353 -27.64 -3.19 -4.17
C TRP A 353 -27.92 -1.71 -4.45
N ASP A 354 -29.10 -1.38 -4.98
CA ASP A 354 -29.50 0.01 -5.26
C ASP A 354 -30.76 0.39 -4.50
N PHE A 355 -30.58 0.70 -3.22
CA PHE A 355 -31.67 0.97 -2.29
C PHE A 355 -32.52 2.20 -2.64
N ARG A 356 -32.07 3.06 -3.57
CA ARG A 356 -32.85 4.18 -4.12
C ARG A 356 -34.15 3.71 -4.81
N GLU A 357 -34.17 2.48 -5.28
CA GLU A 357 -35.34 1.86 -5.92
C GLU A 357 -36.20 1.04 -4.93
N SER A 358 -35.79 0.96 -3.66
CA SER A 358 -36.43 0.08 -2.68
C SER A 358 -37.73 0.67 -2.13
N THR A 359 -38.68 -0.22 -1.83
CA THR A 359 -39.88 0.11 -1.06
C THR A 359 -39.99 -0.84 0.13
N GLY A 360 -40.15 -0.31 1.35
CA GLY A 360 -40.41 -1.13 2.54
C GLY A 360 -39.24 -1.29 3.52
N PHE A 361 -38.08 -0.68 3.28
CA PHE A 361 -36.98 -0.64 4.25
C PHE A 361 -37.02 0.70 5.03
N SER A 362 -37.12 0.63 6.36
CA SER A 362 -37.16 1.83 7.22
C SER A 362 -35.77 2.41 7.55
N SER A 363 -34.71 1.67 7.23
CA SER A 363 -33.31 1.98 7.56
C SER A 363 -32.35 1.68 6.41
N ALA A 364 -32.85 1.49 5.19
CA ALA A 364 -31.97 1.28 4.05
C ALA A 364 -31.16 2.54 3.75
N PRO A 365 -29.91 2.39 3.27
CA PRO A 365 -29.13 3.51 2.76
C PRO A 365 -29.89 4.22 1.62
N ASP A 366 -29.82 5.55 1.55
CA ASP A 366 -30.38 6.32 0.42
C ASP A 366 -29.47 6.28 -0.82
N VAL A 367 -28.51 5.35 -0.84
CA VAL A 367 -27.45 5.22 -1.84
C VAL A 367 -27.22 3.75 -2.21
N PRO A 368 -26.64 3.47 -3.38
CA PRO A 368 -26.25 2.11 -3.72
C PRO A 368 -25.14 1.60 -2.80
N VAL A 369 -25.12 0.30 -2.54
CA VAL A 369 -24.08 -0.39 -1.79
C VAL A 369 -23.46 -1.48 -2.66
N LEU A 370 -22.13 -1.44 -2.78
CA LEU A 370 -21.33 -2.46 -3.45
C LEU A 370 -20.65 -3.31 -2.38
N VAL A 371 -20.81 -4.62 -2.49
CA VAL A 371 -20.29 -5.61 -1.55
C VAL A 371 -19.29 -6.51 -2.27
N TYR A 372 -18.10 -6.66 -1.68
CA TYR A 372 -17.09 -7.63 -2.09
C TYR A 372 -16.85 -8.60 -0.95
N VAL A 373 -17.13 -9.89 -1.15
CA VAL A 373 -16.87 -10.94 -0.19
C VAL A 373 -15.70 -11.79 -0.67
N GLU A 374 -14.53 -11.64 -0.06
CA GLU A 374 -13.39 -12.53 -0.30
C GLU A 374 -13.62 -13.86 0.42
N LEU A 375 -13.40 -14.97 -0.29
CA LEU A 375 -13.63 -16.33 0.21
C LEU A 375 -12.32 -17.10 0.19
N TRP A 376 -11.89 -17.64 1.34
CA TRP A 376 -10.61 -18.34 1.48
C TRP A 376 -10.59 -19.50 2.49
#